data_AF-A0A510BB00-F1
#
_entry.id   AF-A0A510BB00-F1
#
_cell.length_a   1.000
_cell.length_b   1.000
_cell.length_c   1.000
_cell.angle_alpha   90.00
_cell.angle_beta   90.00
_cell.angle_gamma   90.00
#
_symmetry.space_group_name_H-M   'P 1'
#
loop_
_entity.id
_entity.type
_entity.pdbx_description
1 polymer ?
#
loop_
_entity_poly.entity_id
_entity_poly.type
_entity_poly.pdbx_seq_one_letter_code
_entity_poly.pdbx_strand_id
1 'polypeptide(L)'
;MEVSWVELLKLLIGTVVCWVNFVLVDTYFGLPKKPGVSGAEVFGKTLEKLGGDINGGYFMGNIVCSPDASAGTLMASIFYYLMGFKGGLIAALLIFIGNRLCNDPGYAGTFGTFSATVIIHLLSGFIEPKYFIGGMVIAIFTIQGFYHVGASKVLGYIGRKLGRI
;
A
#
# COMPACT_ATOMS: atom_id res chain seq x y z
N MET A 1 -23.62 -13.64 11.88
CA MET A 1 -22.60 -12.94 12.68
C MET A 1 -22.89 -11.47 12.52
N GLU A 2 -23.54 -10.85 13.51
CA GLU A 2 -23.83 -9.41 13.47
C GLU A 2 -22.55 -8.65 13.78
N VAL A 3 -22.04 -7.90 12.80
CA VAL A 3 -20.89 -7.01 13.00
C VAL A 3 -21.39 -5.79 13.77
N SER A 4 -20.80 -5.52 14.93
CA SER A 4 -21.17 -4.33 15.70
C SER A 4 -20.74 -3.06 14.96
N TRP A 5 -21.51 -1.98 15.09
CA TRP A 5 -21.16 -0.66 14.53
C TRP A 5 -19.76 -0.19 14.94
N VAL A 6 -19.31 -0.57 16.14
CA VAL A 6 -17.96 -0.24 16.64
C VAL A 6 -16.88 -1.01 15.85
N GLU A 7 -17.12 -2.27 15.52
CA GLU A 7 -16.18 -3.08 14.73
C GLU A 7 -16.10 -2.59 13.29
N LEU A 8 -17.23 -2.21 12.71
CA LEU A 8 -17.28 -1.59 11.39
C LEU A 8 -16.49 -0.28 11.38
N LEU A 9 -16.65 0.56 12.41
CA LEU A 9 -15.90 1.82 12.52
C LEU A 9 -14.39 1.56 12.64
N LYS A 10 -13.97 0.59 13.47
CA LYS A 10 -12.55 0.20 13.59
C LYS A 10 -11.97 -0.29 12.26
N LEU A 11 -12.74 -1.08 11.50
CA LEU A 11 -12.36 -1.55 10.18
C LEU A 11 -12.21 -0.39 9.18
N LEU A 12 -13.16 0.55 9.16
CA LEU A 12 -13.10 1.72 8.29
C LEU A 12 -11.90 2.61 8.63
N ILE A 13 -11.66 2.87 9.91
CA ILE A 13 -10.49 3.64 10.35
C ILE A 13 -9.20 2.91 9.95
N GLY A 14 -9.10 1.59 10.20
CA GLY A 14 -7.97 0.78 9.78
C GLY A 14 -7.74 0.85 8.26
N THR A 15 -8.81 0.81 7.47
CA THR A 15 -8.77 0.96 6.00
C THR A 15 -8.17 2.30 5.61
N VAL A 16 -8.68 3.41 6.14
CA VAL A 16 -8.20 4.76 5.81
C VAL A 16 -6.75 4.94 6.22
N VAL A 17 -6.38 4.50 7.42
CA VAL A 17 -5.01 4.60 7.93
C VAL A 17 -4.04 3.83 7.04
N CYS A 18 -4.36 2.57 6.72
CA CYS A 18 -3.55 1.76 5.81
C CYS A 18 -3.44 2.40 4.43
N TRP A 19 -4.57 2.84 3.86
CA TRP A 19 -4.64 3.48 2.55
C TRP A 19 -3.75 4.72 2.48
N VAL A 20 -3.88 5.62 3.46
CA VAL A 20 -3.08 6.84 3.54
C VAL A 20 -1.60 6.49 3.70
N ASN A 21 -1.24 5.54 4.56
CA ASN A 21 0.16 5.14 4.76
C ASN A 21 0.81 4.72 3.45
N PHE A 22 0.23 3.72 2.76
CA PHE A 22 0.90 3.20 1.57
C PHE A 22 0.87 4.20 0.41
N VAL A 23 -0.25 4.91 0.19
CA VAL A 23 -0.33 5.87 -0.93
C VAL A 23 0.68 7.00 -0.74
N LEU A 24 0.83 7.52 0.47
CA LEU A 24 1.80 8.59 0.74
C LEU A 24 3.24 8.09 0.61
N VAL A 25 3.56 6.92 1.19
CA VAL A 25 4.91 6.34 1.12
C VAL A 25 5.29 6.08 -0.34
N ASP A 26 4.45 5.36 -1.09
CA ASP A 26 4.71 5.01 -2.48
C ASP A 26 4.83 6.27 -3.36
N THR A 27 3.97 7.28 -3.15
CA THR A 27 4.09 8.57 -3.86
C THR A 27 5.41 9.27 -3.55
N TYR A 28 5.79 9.32 -2.27
CA TYR A 28 7.02 9.96 -1.82
C TYR A 28 8.26 9.31 -2.45
N PHE A 29 8.31 7.98 -2.50
CA PHE A 29 9.38 7.22 -3.16
C PHE A 29 9.32 7.26 -4.69
N GLY A 30 8.34 7.94 -5.27
CA GLY A 30 8.32 8.28 -6.68
C GLY A 30 7.79 7.17 -7.59
N LEU A 31 7.03 6.21 -7.04
CA LEU A 31 6.35 5.19 -7.84
C LEU A 31 5.51 5.77 -9.00
N PRO A 32 4.80 6.91 -8.86
CA PRO A 32 4.06 7.47 -9.99
C PRO A 32 4.93 8.10 -11.08
N LYS A 33 6.23 8.39 -10.83
CA LYS A 33 7.08 9.10 -11.81
C LYS A 33 7.39 8.30 -13.06
N LYS A 34 7.65 7.01 -12.88
CA LYS A 34 8.11 6.10 -13.93
C LYS A 34 7.96 4.65 -13.49
N PRO A 35 8.00 3.69 -14.43
CA PRO A 35 8.15 2.28 -14.11
C PRO A 35 9.42 2.04 -13.30
N GLY A 36 9.28 1.45 -12.11
CA GLY A 36 10.38 1.07 -11.23
C GLY A 36 10.83 -0.38 -11.41
N VAL A 37 9.93 -1.25 -11.88
CA VAL A 37 10.15 -2.68 -12.07
C VAL A 37 9.58 -3.20 -13.39
N SER A 38 10.04 -4.38 -13.80
CA SER A 38 9.57 -5.06 -15.00
C SER A 38 8.06 -5.31 -14.94
N GLY A 39 7.31 -4.76 -15.90
CA GLY A 39 5.86 -4.88 -15.99
C GLY A 39 5.07 -3.61 -15.64
N ALA A 40 5.63 -2.70 -14.83
CA ALA A 40 4.93 -1.48 -14.44
C ALA A 40 4.63 -0.56 -15.65
N GLU A 41 5.49 -0.58 -16.67
CA GLU A 41 5.26 0.15 -17.92
C GLU A 41 4.04 -0.36 -18.69
N VAL A 42 3.82 -1.67 -18.68
CA VAL A 42 2.67 -2.31 -19.35
C VAL A 42 1.38 -1.85 -18.70
N PHE A 43 1.34 -1.79 -17.37
CA PHE A 43 0.19 -1.24 -16.62
C PHE A 43 -0.08 0.22 -16.98
N GLY A 44 0.94 1.09 -16.95
CA GLY A 44 0.81 2.50 -17.30
C GLY A 44 0.25 2.71 -18.70
N LYS A 45 0.84 2.06 -19.71
CA LYS A 45 0.39 2.15 -21.11
C LYS A 45 -0.99 1.56 -21.33
N THR A 46 -1.34 0.49 -20.62
CA THR A 46 -2.67 -0.13 -20.73
C THR A 46 -3.73 0.78 -20.14
N LEU A 47 -3.49 1.36 -18.96
CA LEU A 47 -4.45 2.27 -18.32
C LEU A 47 -4.60 3.56 -19.11
N GLU A 48 -3.53 4.12 -19.66
CA GLU A 48 -3.61 5.27 -20.56
C GLU A 48 -4.53 4.99 -21.77
N LYS A 49 -4.36 3.83 -22.43
CA LYS A 49 -5.22 3.40 -23.54
C LYS A 49 -6.69 3.25 -23.15
N LEU A 50 -6.97 2.90 -21.89
CA LEU A 50 -8.32 2.79 -21.34
C LEU A 50 -8.88 4.15 -20.83
N GLY A 51 -8.17 5.25 -21.05
CA GLY A 51 -8.57 6.59 -20.63
C GLY A 51 -8.25 6.92 -19.16
N GLY A 52 -7.31 6.18 -18.56
CA GLY A 52 -6.73 6.41 -17.24
C GLY A 52 -5.55 7.38 -17.25
N ASP A 53 -4.92 7.56 -16.09
CA ASP A 53 -3.72 8.38 -15.94
C ASP A 53 -2.47 7.50 -16.02
N ILE A 54 -1.52 7.84 -16.91
CA ILE A 54 -0.32 7.03 -17.14
C ILE A 54 0.56 6.90 -15.89
N ASN A 55 0.72 7.99 -15.12
CA ASN A 55 1.53 8.00 -13.90
C ASN A 55 0.84 7.23 -12.78
N GLY A 56 -0.48 7.37 -12.67
CA GLY A 56 -1.29 6.51 -11.81
C GLY A 56 -1.18 5.04 -12.19
N GLY A 57 -1.11 4.73 -13.48
CA GLY A 57 -0.91 3.38 -13.97
C GLY A 57 0.50 2.83 -13.69
N TYR A 58 1.55 3.66 -13.75
CA TYR A 58 2.90 3.27 -13.30
C TYR A 58 2.92 2.96 -11.81
N PHE A 59 2.25 3.78 -10.99
CA PHE A 59 2.09 3.52 -9.56
C PHE A 59 1.43 2.16 -9.33
N MET A 60 0.28 1.93 -9.95
CA MET A 60 -0.44 0.65 -9.83
C MET A 60 0.42 -0.54 -10.29
N GLY A 61 1.17 -0.35 -11.38
CA GLY A 61 2.06 -1.37 -11.92
C GLY A 61 3.21 -1.71 -10.97
N ASN A 62 3.83 -0.71 -10.33
CA ASN A 62 4.88 -0.94 -9.34
C ASN A 62 4.34 -1.78 -8.17
N ILE A 63 3.17 -1.41 -7.62
CA ILE A 63 2.51 -2.16 -6.54
C ILE A 63 2.32 -3.65 -6.89
N VAL A 64 1.92 -3.95 -8.13
CA VAL A 64 1.63 -5.33 -8.54
C VAL A 64 2.90 -6.12 -8.80
N CYS A 65 3.96 -5.46 -9.28
CA CYS A 65 5.18 -6.10 -9.75
C CYS A 65 6.30 -6.17 -8.69
N SER A 66 6.14 -5.52 -7.53
CA SER A 66 7.12 -5.47 -6.44
C SER A 66 6.42 -5.41 -5.07
N PRO A 67 7.04 -5.86 -3.96
CA PRO A 67 6.48 -5.67 -2.63
C PRO A 67 6.62 -4.20 -2.16
N ASP A 68 5.78 -3.32 -2.69
CA ASP A 68 5.71 -1.90 -2.32
C ASP A 68 5.03 -1.65 -0.97
N ALA A 69 4.82 -0.38 -0.58
CA ALA A 69 4.30 -0.04 0.74
C ALA A 69 2.94 -0.69 1.04
N SER A 70 2.16 -1.02 0.01
CA SER A 70 0.89 -1.73 0.16
C SER A 70 1.06 -3.17 0.64
N ALA A 71 1.90 -3.97 -0.03
CA ALA A 71 2.29 -5.31 0.42
C ALA A 71 3.01 -5.24 1.78
N GLY A 72 3.86 -4.23 1.94
CA GLY A 72 4.57 -3.97 3.17
C GLY A 72 3.66 -3.69 4.37
N THR A 73 2.62 -2.88 4.18
CA THR A 73 1.61 -2.57 5.20
C THR A 73 0.78 -3.80 5.55
N LEU A 74 0.41 -4.63 4.57
CA LEU A 74 -0.31 -5.89 4.84
C LEU A 74 0.54 -6.85 5.69
N MET A 75 1.81 -7.02 5.32
CA MET A 75 2.75 -7.86 6.06
C MET A 75 2.99 -7.33 7.48
N ALA A 76 3.12 -6.01 7.64
CA ALA A 76 3.21 -5.37 8.96
C ALA A 76 1.99 -5.75 9.83
N SER A 77 0.77 -5.60 9.30
CA SER A 77 -0.46 -5.91 10.03
C SER A 77 -0.55 -7.37 10.46
N ILE A 78 -0.20 -8.32 9.57
CA ILE A 78 -0.25 -9.76 9.86
C ILE A 78 0.79 -10.13 10.91
N PHE A 79 2.05 -9.75 10.71
CA PHE A 79 3.12 -10.14 11.63
C PHE A 79 3.00 -9.43 12.97
N TYR A 80 2.53 -8.17 12.99
CA TYR A 80 2.25 -7.47 14.24
C TYR A 80 1.11 -8.15 15.00
N TYR A 81 0.04 -8.57 14.32
CA TYR A 81 -1.04 -9.31 14.96
C TYR A 81 -0.56 -10.61 15.62
N LEU A 82 0.38 -11.32 14.99
CA LEU A 82 0.88 -12.61 15.49
C LEU A 82 1.99 -12.49 16.54
N MET A 83 2.87 -11.50 16.42
CA MET A 83 4.14 -11.44 17.17
C MET A 83 4.44 -10.05 17.75
N GLY A 84 3.48 -9.12 17.69
CA GLY A 84 3.63 -7.73 18.15
C GLY A 84 4.70 -6.97 17.37
N PHE A 85 5.32 -5.99 18.01
CA PHE A 85 6.29 -5.09 17.36
C PHE A 85 7.44 -5.82 16.68
N LYS A 86 7.96 -6.90 17.30
CA LYS A 86 9.03 -7.73 16.71
C LYS A 86 8.59 -8.38 15.40
N GLY A 87 7.33 -8.79 15.30
CA GLY A 87 6.75 -9.29 14.06
C GLY A 87 6.83 -8.27 12.93
N GLY A 88 6.46 -7.01 13.20
CA GLY A 88 6.54 -5.95 12.20
C GLY A 88 7.97 -5.69 11.69
N LEU A 89 8.98 -5.82 12.55
CA LEU A 89 10.38 -5.74 12.14
C LEU A 89 10.82 -6.92 11.26
N ILE A 90 10.36 -8.14 11.57
CA ILE A 90 10.57 -9.32 10.72
C ILE A 90 9.91 -9.12 9.36
N ALA A 91 8.68 -8.59 9.34
CA ALA A 91 7.99 -8.26 8.09
C ALA A 91 8.80 -7.26 7.24
N ALA A 92 9.39 -6.23 7.86
CA ALA A 92 10.20 -5.24 7.14
C ALA A 92 11.43 -5.87 6.49
N LEU A 93 12.08 -6.82 7.18
CA LEU A 93 13.18 -7.59 6.62
C LEU A 93 12.74 -8.47 5.45
N LEU A 94 11.61 -9.18 5.58
CA LEU A 94 11.09 -10.03 4.50
C LEU A 94 10.71 -9.20 3.26
N ILE A 95 10.11 -8.04 3.45
CA ILE A 95 9.78 -7.11 2.38
C ILE A 95 11.05 -6.58 1.72
N PHE A 96 12.07 -6.20 2.51
CA PHE A 96 13.37 -5.81 1.96
C PHE A 96 13.97 -6.92 1.07
N ILE A 97 13.95 -8.17 1.53
CA ILE A 97 14.42 -9.33 0.75
C ILE A 97 13.57 -9.49 -0.53
N GLY A 98 12.24 -9.41 -0.41
CA GLY A 98 11.30 -9.49 -1.52
C GLY A 98 11.59 -8.44 -2.60
N ASN A 99 11.85 -7.19 -2.23
CA ASN A 99 12.19 -6.13 -3.18
C ASN A 99 13.43 -6.51 -4.01
N ARG A 100 14.46 -7.06 -3.37
CA ARG A 100 15.68 -7.49 -4.08
C ARG A 100 15.42 -8.68 -5.01
N LEU A 101 14.56 -9.61 -4.61
CA LEU A 101 14.14 -10.72 -5.49
C LEU A 101 13.36 -10.21 -6.71
N CYS A 102 12.57 -9.16 -6.55
CA CYS A 102 11.84 -8.48 -7.63
C CYS A 102 12.72 -7.51 -8.44
N ASN A 103 14.04 -7.46 -8.18
CA ASN A 103 14.97 -6.50 -8.77
C ASN A 103 14.53 -5.03 -8.61
N ASP A 104 13.85 -4.73 -7.49
CA ASP A 104 13.46 -3.40 -7.10
C ASP A 104 14.56 -2.79 -6.19
N PRO A 105 15.30 -1.77 -6.65
CA PRO A 105 16.30 -1.11 -5.81
C PRO A 105 15.67 -0.23 -4.72
N GLY A 106 14.37 0.07 -4.83
CA GLY A 106 13.60 0.96 -3.97
C GLY A 106 13.39 0.43 -2.56
N TYR A 107 12.96 1.36 -1.70
CA TYR A 107 12.71 1.14 -0.28
C TYR A 107 11.27 1.46 0.14
N ALA A 108 10.37 1.71 -0.82
CA ALA A 108 8.98 2.05 -0.56
C ALA A 108 8.29 0.96 0.28
N GLY A 109 8.45 -0.31 -0.13
CA GLY A 109 8.04 -1.48 0.65
C GLY A 109 8.55 -1.48 2.08
N THR A 110 9.88 -1.50 2.26
CA THR A 110 10.50 -1.62 3.59
C THR A 110 10.12 -0.45 4.50
N PHE A 111 10.14 0.78 3.98
CA PHE A 111 9.75 1.96 4.74
C PHE A 111 8.26 1.93 5.07
N GLY A 112 7.41 1.52 4.13
CA GLY A 112 5.97 1.35 4.32
C GLY A 112 5.63 0.31 5.37
N THR A 113 6.37 -0.80 5.43
CA THR A 113 6.23 -1.82 6.49
C THR A 113 6.63 -1.27 7.85
N PHE A 114 7.74 -0.53 7.91
CA PHE A 114 8.22 0.05 9.17
C PHE A 114 7.24 1.12 9.68
N SER A 115 6.81 2.04 8.82
CA SER A 115 5.83 3.07 9.19
C SER A 115 4.50 2.46 9.61
N ALA A 116 4.00 1.45 8.89
CA ALA A 116 2.80 0.71 9.27
C ALA A 116 2.95 0.04 10.63
N THR A 117 4.09 -0.59 10.91
CA THR A 117 4.38 -1.22 12.21
C THR A 117 4.28 -0.21 13.35
N VAL A 118 4.88 0.97 13.18
CA VAL A 118 4.83 2.06 14.18
C VAL A 118 3.41 2.57 14.36
N ILE A 119 2.68 2.81 13.26
CA ILE A 119 1.29 3.28 13.30
C ILE A 119 0.39 2.28 14.03
N ILE A 120 0.49 0.99 13.69
CA ILE A 120 -0.29 -0.06 14.33
C ILE A 120 0.07 -0.16 15.80
N HIS A 121 1.35 -0.05 16.16
CA HIS A 121 1.77 -0.05 17.56
C HIS A 121 1.12 1.08 18.36
N LEU A 122 1.16 2.31 17.85
CA LEU A 122 0.57 3.48 18.49
C LEU A 122 -0.96 3.39 18.60
N LEU A 123 -1.62 2.79 17.59
CA LEU A 123 -3.07 2.65 17.56
C LEU A 123 -3.58 1.38 18.25
N SER A 124 -2.71 0.43 18.59
CA SER A 124 -3.10 -0.87 19.15
C SER A 124 -3.83 -0.80 20.49
N GLY A 125 -3.70 0.32 21.23
CA GLY A 125 -4.48 0.59 22.43
C GLY A 125 -5.96 0.89 22.18
N PHE A 126 -6.33 1.22 20.93
CA PHE A 126 -7.70 1.61 20.54
C PHE A 126 -8.29 0.68 19.47
N ILE A 127 -7.47 0.21 18.53
CA ILE A 127 -7.86 -0.60 17.39
C ILE A 127 -7.02 -1.88 17.40
N GLU A 128 -7.69 -3.03 17.50
CA GLU A 128 -6.99 -4.31 17.44
C GLU A 128 -6.30 -4.52 16.08
N PRO A 129 -5.09 -5.12 16.05
CA PRO A 129 -4.33 -5.27 14.80
C PRO A 129 -5.09 -5.99 13.66
N LYS A 130 -6.03 -6.88 13.99
CA LYS A 130 -6.88 -7.59 13.01
C LYS A 130 -7.66 -6.65 12.08
N TYR A 131 -8.07 -5.48 12.56
CA TYR A 131 -8.80 -4.50 11.75
C TYR A 131 -7.90 -3.82 10.71
N PHE A 132 -6.59 -3.73 10.94
CA PHE A 132 -5.63 -3.24 9.95
C PHE A 132 -5.35 -4.30 8.87
N ILE A 133 -5.44 -5.59 9.18
CA ILE A 133 -5.37 -6.65 8.17
C ILE A 133 -6.55 -6.52 7.21
N GLY A 134 -7.78 -6.54 7.73
CA GLY A 134 -8.99 -6.37 6.92
C GLY A 134 -9.02 -5.03 6.19
N GLY A 135 -8.61 -3.96 6.88
CA GLY A 135 -8.56 -2.62 6.29
C GLY A 135 -7.56 -2.50 5.16
N MET A 136 -6.39 -3.14 5.26
CA MET A 136 -5.43 -3.16 4.17
C MET A 136 -5.95 -3.94 2.96
N VAL A 137 -6.66 -5.06 3.15
CA VAL A 137 -7.29 -5.81 2.04
C VAL A 137 -8.30 -4.93 1.31
N ILE A 138 -9.15 -4.21 2.04
CA ILE A 138 -10.09 -3.25 1.44
C ILE A 138 -9.33 -2.14 0.70
N ALA A 139 -8.27 -1.60 1.33
CA ALA A 139 -7.48 -0.52 0.75
C ALA A 139 -6.82 -0.92 -0.58
N ILE A 140 -6.20 -2.11 -0.66
CA ILE A 140 -5.65 -2.66 -1.91
C ILE A 140 -6.76 -2.82 -2.94
N PHE A 141 -7.91 -3.39 -2.54
CA PHE A 141 -9.04 -3.60 -3.44
C PHE A 141 -9.55 -2.29 -4.06
N THR A 142 -9.57 -1.18 -3.30
CA THR A 142 -10.00 0.12 -3.85
C THR A 142 -9.13 0.62 -5.01
N ILE A 143 -7.83 0.28 -5.00
CA ILE A 143 -6.88 0.71 -6.03
C ILE A 143 -6.75 -0.33 -7.14
N GLN A 144 -6.61 -1.60 -6.76
CA GLN A 144 -6.20 -2.69 -7.65
C GLN A 144 -7.34 -3.65 -8.00
N GLY A 145 -8.53 -3.55 -7.40
CA GLY A 145 -9.61 -4.53 -7.61
C GLY A 145 -10.94 -3.95 -8.06
N PHE A 146 -11.24 -2.70 -7.73
CA PHE A 146 -12.56 -2.13 -7.97
C PHE A 146 -12.70 -1.40 -9.32
N TYR A 147 -11.97 -0.29 -9.51
CA TYR A 147 -12.07 0.51 -10.73
C TYR A 147 -10.72 1.14 -11.10
N HIS A 148 -9.93 0.42 -11.88
CA HIS A 148 -8.54 0.78 -12.18
C HIS A 148 -8.38 2.13 -12.90
N VAL A 149 -9.29 2.47 -13.82
CA VAL A 149 -9.23 3.75 -14.54
C VAL A 149 -9.45 4.92 -13.58
N GLY A 150 -10.43 4.84 -12.69
CA GLY A 150 -10.65 5.86 -11.66
C GLY A 150 -9.52 5.90 -10.63
N ALA A 151 -9.06 4.75 -10.16
CA ALA A 151 -7.95 4.64 -9.23
C ALA A 151 -6.66 5.27 -9.79
N SER A 152 -6.33 5.00 -11.05
CA SER A 152 -5.17 5.61 -11.71
C SER A 152 -5.28 7.14 -11.74
N LYS A 153 -6.46 7.70 -12.06
CA LYS A 153 -6.69 9.16 -12.03
C LYS A 153 -6.51 9.75 -10.63
N VAL A 154 -7.01 9.08 -9.60
CA VAL A 154 -6.85 9.51 -8.20
C VAL A 154 -5.37 9.49 -7.81
N LEU A 155 -4.66 8.40 -8.12
CA LEU A 155 -3.22 8.29 -7.82
C LEU A 155 -2.38 9.33 -8.57
N GLY A 156 -2.65 9.55 -9.86
CA GLY A 156 -2.00 10.60 -10.64
C GLY A 156 -2.29 12.00 -10.09
N TYR A 157 -3.53 12.26 -9.66
CA TYR A 157 -3.87 13.53 -9.01
C TYR A 157 -3.08 13.73 -7.70
N ILE A 158 -2.97 12.69 -6.86
CA ILE A 158 -2.20 12.75 -5.62
C ILE A 158 -0.71 12.97 -5.90
N GLY A 159 -0.15 12.26 -6.89
CA GLY A 159 1.22 12.45 -7.34
C GLY A 159 1.55 13.89 -7.72
N ARG A 160 0.67 14.53 -8.50
CA ARG A 160 0.79 15.95 -8.89
C ARG A 160 0.70 16.87 -7.68
N LYS A 161 -0.29 16.64 -6.81
CA LYS A 161 -0.51 17.47 -5.62
C LYS A 161 0.67 17.42 -4.63
N LEU A 162 1.38 16.30 -4.59
CA LEU A 162 2.58 16.11 -3.78
C LEU A 162 3.88 16.56 -4.48
N GLY A 163 3.79 17.16 -5.67
CA GLY A 163 4.94 17.64 -6.44
C GLY A 163 5.89 16.52 -6.88
N ARG A 164 5.36 15.30 -7.02
CA ARG A 164 6.15 14.13 -7.42
C ARG A 164 6.01 13.82 -8.90
N ILE A 165 5.05 14.40 -9.61
CA ILE A 165 4.92 14.36 -11.08
C ILE A 165 4.33 15.67 -11.59
#